data_AF-A0A959G0G1-F1
#
_entry.id   AF-A0A959G0G1-F1
#
_cell.length_a   1.000
_cell.length_b   1.000
_cell.length_c   1.000
_cell.angle_alpha   90.00
_cell.angle_beta   90.00
_cell.angle_gamma   90.00
#
_symmetry.space_group_name_H-M   'P 1'
#
loop_
_entity.id
_entity.type
_entity.pdbx_description
1 polymer ?
#
loop_
_entity_poly.entity_id
_entity_poly.type
_entity_poly.pdbx_seq_one_letter_code
_entity_poly.pdbx_strand_id
1 'polypeptide(L)'
;GQVIGRLYGQNTTETSDSLRGMYIEQRILPFFIYAPKIFNGRAILRASFEIDWTWGDVAYGSGGNVGSAPSGDQVNLQTQNIELELLPAKGWAVNLGLQRMYDTPYNPYRTFFEQLTNTSYRLMYWGTDGVGISVRRDYDFGRWKAGYYQLYENNIEEKDDVTLTEFTYEHQLGLAWRWGGSAYWVHDRASGEGGPSILGLGLNSLLSDYNGTYRFPLGGNPYRADIVWLGTYFGYNQDYMLGRFFMNGAANLNLGAVDTKQNEKWSRAADIMGLGANLRAGYRHGQTANDLIWFDAIYTTGDDNGLQDKKFSGVLTGNNWAAPGALYISHGGYLLFPHANVVNRYVAAVTDISNLGFGLLGGTFNISKDLVPHKWNLKLGGATAISNAAPRDGGTFMGVEANARLVYTIGAFMSVEWHGAYLWQGDFFDSPNVNGDLDVRPTNPYTTFLAFRWLMF
;
A
#
# COMPACT_ATOMS: atom_id res chain seq x y z
N GLY A 1 6.13 14.39 -13.31
CA GLY A 1 5.53 13.02 -13.30
C GLY A 1 5.19 12.53 -11.89
N GLN A 2 3.96 12.11 -11.54
CA GLN A 2 3.75 11.32 -10.33
C GLN A 2 4.19 9.94 -10.76
N VAL A 3 5.27 9.48 -10.16
CA VAL A 3 5.89 8.21 -10.47
C VAL A 3 5.54 7.28 -9.34
N ILE A 4 4.64 6.35 -9.61
CA ILE A 4 4.24 5.31 -8.67
C ILE A 4 4.64 3.97 -9.29
N GLY A 5 4.98 2.99 -8.45
CA GLY A 5 5.18 1.62 -8.90
C GLY A 5 6.63 1.19 -8.91
N ARG A 6 6.94 0.15 -9.65
CA ARG A 6 8.20 -0.58 -9.51
C ARG A 6 9.40 0.21 -10.07
N LEU A 7 10.55 0.16 -9.41
CA LEU A 7 11.83 0.45 -10.09
C LEU A 7 11.96 -0.52 -11.25
N TYR A 8 12.30 -0.02 -12.44
CA TYR A 8 12.36 -0.81 -13.68
C TYR A 8 11.00 -1.34 -14.16
N GLY A 9 9.91 -0.69 -13.74
CA GLY A 9 8.57 -0.91 -14.28
C GLY A 9 8.24 0.01 -15.46
N GLN A 10 6.98 0.00 -15.90
CA GLN A 10 6.49 0.85 -16.99
C GLN A 10 6.39 2.35 -16.62
N ASN A 11 6.79 2.73 -15.42
CA ASN A 11 6.68 4.07 -14.84
C ASN A 11 7.90 4.97 -15.10
N THR A 12 8.74 4.65 -16.09
CA THR A 12 9.93 5.42 -16.51
C THR A 12 11.04 5.55 -15.45
N THR A 13 10.97 4.80 -14.34
CA THR A 13 12.02 4.82 -13.32
C THR A 13 13.13 3.82 -13.59
N GLU A 14 14.33 4.34 -13.81
CA GLU A 14 15.57 3.59 -14.06
C GLU A 14 16.72 4.11 -13.19
N THR A 15 17.89 3.46 -13.29
CA THR A 15 19.12 3.86 -12.62
C THR A 15 20.23 4.20 -13.62
N SER A 16 21.15 5.08 -13.23
CA SER A 16 22.29 5.49 -14.03
C SER A 16 23.54 5.61 -13.16
N ASP A 17 24.69 5.23 -13.72
CA ASP A 17 26.02 5.38 -13.11
C ASP A 17 26.65 6.77 -13.38
N SER A 18 26.08 7.52 -14.32
CA SER A 18 26.65 8.77 -14.86
C SER A 18 25.73 9.97 -14.67
N LEU A 19 24.43 9.76 -14.51
CA LEU A 19 23.44 10.82 -14.29
C LEU A 19 22.96 10.86 -12.84
N ARG A 20 22.55 12.05 -12.39
CA ARG A 20 21.99 12.27 -11.06
C ARG A 20 20.72 13.12 -11.15
N GLY A 21 19.63 12.62 -10.58
CA GLY A 21 18.40 13.39 -10.43
C GLY A 21 18.44 14.26 -9.17
N MET A 22 18.04 15.52 -9.28
CA MET A 22 17.83 16.43 -8.15
C MET A 22 16.52 17.17 -8.37
N TYR A 23 15.66 17.17 -7.35
CA TYR A 23 14.34 17.79 -7.44
C TYR A 23 13.84 18.17 -6.04
N ILE A 24 12.83 19.04 -6.02
CA ILE A 24 12.11 19.44 -4.80
C ILE A 24 10.64 19.10 -5.04
N GLU A 25 9.99 18.49 -4.04
CA GLU A 25 8.56 18.22 -4.07
C GLU A 25 7.87 18.91 -2.90
N GLN A 26 6.61 19.25 -3.09
CA GLN A 26 5.79 19.85 -2.05
C GLN A 26 4.38 19.24 -2.09
N ARG A 27 3.83 18.96 -0.91
CA ARG A 27 2.45 18.51 -0.70
C ARG A 27 1.77 19.33 0.36
N ILE A 28 0.51 19.70 0.13
CA ILE A 28 -0.39 20.31 1.10
C ILE A 28 -1.68 19.47 1.13
N LEU A 29 -2.09 19.06 2.33
CA LEU A 29 -3.29 18.24 2.57
C LEU A 29 -4.31 19.01 3.42
N PRO A 30 -5.08 19.96 2.84
CA PRO A 30 -6.15 20.60 3.57
C PRO A 30 -7.27 19.60 3.91
N PHE A 31 -7.76 19.65 5.14
CA PHE A 31 -8.90 18.86 5.58
C PHE A 31 -9.96 19.75 6.24
N PHE A 32 -11.22 19.38 6.03
CA PHE A 32 -12.41 20.06 6.51
C PHE A 32 -13.24 19.08 7.32
N ILE A 33 -13.66 19.49 8.51
CA ILE A 33 -14.55 18.71 9.37
C ILE A 33 -15.72 19.59 9.76
N TYR A 34 -16.92 19.23 9.32
CA TYR A 34 -18.14 19.96 9.62
C TYR A 34 -19.13 19.06 10.36
N ALA A 35 -19.49 19.44 11.58
CA ALA A 35 -20.45 18.73 12.43
C ALA A 35 -21.62 19.66 12.80
N PRO A 36 -22.82 19.50 12.22
CA PRO A 36 -23.94 20.39 12.49
C PRO A 36 -24.44 20.22 13.93
N LYS A 37 -24.68 21.34 14.63
CA LYS A 37 -25.21 21.32 16.01
C LYS A 37 -26.58 20.65 16.11
N ILE A 38 -27.42 20.74 15.08
CA ILE A 38 -28.77 20.13 15.06
C ILE A 38 -28.75 18.60 15.23
N PHE A 39 -27.64 17.94 14.85
CA PHE A 39 -27.46 16.50 15.02
C PHE A 39 -26.63 16.14 16.28
N ASN A 40 -26.34 17.11 17.16
CA ASN A 40 -25.54 16.90 18.38
C ASN A 40 -24.23 16.14 18.13
N GLY A 41 -23.55 16.44 17.02
CA GLY A 41 -22.29 15.78 16.63
C GLY A 41 -22.44 14.34 16.12
N ARG A 42 -23.67 13.86 15.87
CA ARG A 42 -23.93 12.52 15.32
C ARG A 42 -23.85 12.42 13.80
N ALA A 43 -23.74 13.55 13.10
CA ALA A 43 -23.48 13.61 11.68
C ALA A 43 -22.27 14.51 11.46
N ILE A 44 -21.29 14.02 10.70
CA ILE A 44 -20.02 14.72 10.45
C ILE A 44 -19.70 14.58 8.97
N LEU A 45 -19.55 15.70 8.27
CA LEU A 45 -18.98 15.74 6.93
C LEU A 45 -17.47 15.90 7.05
N ARG A 46 -16.70 15.02 6.41
CA ARG A 46 -15.25 15.13 6.28
C ARG A 46 -14.89 15.26 4.81
N ALA A 47 -13.98 16.17 4.51
CA ALA A 47 -13.39 16.28 3.19
C ALA A 47 -11.89 16.56 3.33
N SER A 48 -11.08 15.97 2.46
CA SER A 48 -9.69 16.37 2.30
C SER A 48 -9.28 16.34 0.85
N PHE A 49 -8.38 17.26 0.52
CA PHE A 49 -7.82 17.40 -0.80
C PHE A 49 -6.31 17.23 -0.72
N GLU A 50 -5.71 16.85 -1.83
CA GLU A 50 -4.28 16.75 -1.99
C GLU A 50 -3.83 17.73 -3.07
N ILE A 51 -2.90 18.61 -2.70
CA ILE A 51 -2.23 19.54 -3.60
C ILE A 51 -0.75 19.17 -3.61
N ASP A 52 -0.28 18.59 -4.70
CA ASP A 52 1.10 18.16 -4.87
C ASP A 52 1.73 18.67 -6.17
N TRP A 53 3.04 18.91 -6.13
CA TRP A 53 3.83 19.28 -7.30
C TRP A 53 5.32 19.05 -7.07
N THR A 54 6.05 18.93 -8.18
CA THR A 54 7.51 18.93 -8.21
C THR A 54 7.97 20.24 -8.83
N TRP A 55 8.89 20.94 -8.17
CA TRP A 55 9.34 22.26 -8.58
C TRP A 55 10.06 22.19 -9.93
N GLY A 56 9.56 22.95 -10.92
CA GLY A 56 10.14 22.99 -12.27
C GLY A 56 9.82 21.76 -13.14
N ASP A 57 8.92 20.88 -12.69
CA ASP A 57 8.39 19.73 -13.45
C ASP A 57 6.98 20.04 -14.00
N VAL A 58 6.43 19.20 -14.87
CA VAL A 58 5.12 19.36 -15.52
C VAL A 58 3.98 18.80 -14.64
N ALA A 59 2.81 19.46 -14.60
CA ALA A 59 1.58 19.02 -13.89
C ALA A 59 0.73 17.99 -14.69
N TYR A 60 -0.13 17.19 -14.02
CA TYR A 60 -0.85 16.04 -14.58
C TYR A 60 -2.28 16.34 -15.09
N GLY A 61 -2.69 15.74 -16.22
CA GLY A 61 -3.88 14.86 -16.18
C GLY A 61 -5.12 15.09 -17.07
N SER A 62 -5.27 16.14 -17.91
CA SER A 62 -6.22 16.10 -19.05
C SER A 62 -6.00 17.31 -19.97
N GLY A 63 -5.53 17.09 -21.21
CA GLY A 63 -5.49 18.09 -22.28
C GLY A 63 -5.27 19.56 -21.85
N GLY A 64 -4.11 19.88 -21.26
CA GLY A 64 -3.75 21.24 -20.83
C GLY A 64 -2.98 21.22 -19.52
N ASN A 65 -1.64 21.20 -19.59
CA ASN A 65 -0.72 20.97 -18.46
C ASN A 65 0.35 22.08 -18.38
N VAL A 66 0.28 23.02 -17.42
CA VAL A 66 1.43 23.90 -17.08
C VAL A 66 1.42 24.25 -15.58
N GLY A 67 2.40 23.79 -14.80
CA GLY A 67 2.45 24.02 -13.36
C GLY A 67 3.83 24.21 -12.73
N SER A 68 4.00 25.27 -11.93
CA SER A 68 5.20 25.71 -11.19
C SER A 68 6.48 26.08 -11.97
N ALA A 69 6.56 25.77 -13.27
CA ALA A 69 7.48 26.47 -14.16
C ALA A 69 7.14 27.97 -14.19
N PRO A 70 8.06 28.88 -14.57
CA PRO A 70 7.72 30.28 -14.77
C PRO A 70 6.49 30.42 -15.70
N SER A 71 5.42 31.05 -15.22
CA SER A 71 4.08 31.16 -15.89
C SER A 71 3.23 29.88 -15.93
N GLY A 72 3.54 28.89 -15.09
CA GLY A 72 2.74 27.69 -14.88
C GLY A 72 1.86 27.81 -13.64
N ASP A 73 0.65 28.34 -13.82
CA ASP A 73 -0.28 28.65 -12.72
C ASP A 73 -1.20 27.47 -12.32
N GLN A 74 -0.94 26.25 -12.78
CA GLN A 74 -1.74 25.07 -12.45
C GLN A 74 -0.99 24.15 -11.48
N VAL A 75 -1.68 23.62 -10.47
CA VAL A 75 -1.18 22.57 -9.58
C VAL A 75 -2.15 21.41 -9.60
N ASN A 76 -1.69 20.20 -9.25
CA ASN A 76 -2.59 19.07 -9.11
C ASN A 76 -3.49 19.29 -7.90
N LEU A 77 -4.80 19.14 -8.06
CA LEU A 77 -5.77 19.15 -6.98
C LEU A 77 -6.58 17.87 -7.06
N GLN A 78 -6.28 16.93 -6.16
CA GLN A 78 -6.97 15.66 -6.05
C GLN A 78 -7.94 15.68 -4.87
N THR A 79 -9.15 15.17 -5.06
CA THR A 79 -10.04 14.87 -3.93
C THR A 79 -9.57 13.56 -3.32
N GLN A 80 -9.07 13.60 -2.08
CA GLN A 80 -8.60 12.41 -1.37
C GLN A 80 -9.78 11.73 -0.65
N ASN A 81 -10.61 12.50 0.06
CA ASN A 81 -11.86 11.99 0.62
C ASN A 81 -12.96 13.05 0.62
N ILE A 82 -14.19 12.56 0.53
CA ILE A 82 -15.42 13.31 0.83
C ILE A 82 -16.45 12.31 1.33
N GLU A 83 -16.73 12.34 2.63
CA GLU A 83 -17.57 11.33 3.28
C GLU A 83 -18.44 11.89 4.41
N LEU A 84 -19.57 11.22 4.62
CA LEU A 84 -20.50 11.45 5.71
C LEU A 84 -20.35 10.35 6.77
N GLU A 85 -19.90 10.73 7.96
CA GLU A 85 -19.83 9.87 9.15
C GLU A 85 -21.09 10.08 10.01
N LEU A 86 -21.87 9.01 10.20
CA LEU A 86 -23.04 8.95 11.07
C LEU A 86 -22.73 8.12 12.33
N LEU A 87 -23.10 8.65 13.50
CA LEU A 87 -22.88 8.05 14.81
C LEU A 87 -24.22 7.75 15.49
N PRO A 88 -24.91 6.65 15.09
CA PRO A 88 -26.28 6.37 15.57
C PRO A 88 -26.33 6.10 17.08
N ALA A 89 -25.27 5.49 17.63
CA ALA A 89 -25.11 5.21 19.05
C ALA A 89 -23.62 5.20 19.44
N LYS A 90 -23.33 5.18 20.75
CA LYS A 90 -21.95 5.11 21.26
C LYS A 90 -21.23 3.90 20.67
N GLY A 91 -20.03 4.14 20.14
CA GLY A 91 -19.17 3.12 19.53
C GLY A 91 -19.70 2.57 18.21
N TRP A 92 -20.68 3.20 17.56
CA TRP A 92 -21.05 2.92 16.18
C TRP A 92 -20.55 4.04 15.27
N ALA A 93 -20.09 3.70 14.07
CA ALA A 93 -19.81 4.64 12.99
C ALA A 93 -20.27 4.06 11.66
N VAL A 94 -21.01 4.85 10.87
CA VAL A 94 -21.40 4.53 9.50
C VAL A 94 -20.81 5.59 8.59
N ASN A 95 -19.95 5.21 7.66
CA ASN A 95 -19.28 6.12 6.74
C ASN A 95 -19.83 5.90 5.32
N LEU A 96 -20.19 6.99 4.64
CA LEU A 96 -20.79 6.98 3.30
C LEU A 96 -20.01 7.93 2.37
N GLY A 97 -19.68 7.48 1.16
CA GLY A 97 -18.97 8.30 0.16
C GLY A 97 -17.53 7.84 -0.08
N LEU A 98 -16.70 8.76 -0.60
CA LEU A 98 -15.28 8.52 -0.86
C LEU A 98 -14.51 8.57 0.46
N GLN A 99 -14.12 7.40 0.95
CA GLN A 99 -13.62 7.19 2.30
C GLN A 99 -12.37 6.28 2.31
N ARG A 100 -11.61 6.31 3.41
CA ARG A 100 -10.45 5.43 3.61
C ARG A 100 -10.88 3.96 3.70
N MET A 101 -10.57 3.19 2.66
CA MET A 101 -10.84 1.76 2.50
C MET A 101 -9.63 0.92 2.95
N TYR A 102 -9.35 0.98 4.25
CA TYR A 102 -8.19 0.29 4.83
C TYR A 102 -8.56 -1.09 5.38
N ASP A 103 -7.62 -2.05 5.25
CA ASP A 103 -7.69 -3.44 5.71
C ASP A 103 -7.56 -3.61 7.24
N THR A 104 -8.34 -2.83 7.97
CA THR A 104 -8.26 -2.72 9.43
C THR A 104 -9.65 -2.51 10.02
N PRO A 105 -9.95 -3.09 11.20
CA PRO A 105 -11.24 -2.83 11.86
C PRO A 105 -11.29 -1.45 12.51
N TYR A 106 -10.15 -0.76 12.64
CA TYR A 106 -10.05 0.56 13.25
C TYR A 106 -10.77 1.60 12.38
N ASN A 107 -11.33 2.64 13.02
CA ASN A 107 -11.86 3.79 12.29
C ASN A 107 -10.70 4.72 11.88
N PRO A 108 -10.38 4.85 10.59
CA PRO A 108 -9.21 5.59 10.13
C PRO A 108 -9.33 7.11 10.32
N TYR A 109 -10.50 7.62 10.73
CA TYR A 109 -10.72 9.02 11.09
C TYR A 109 -10.58 9.28 12.60
N ARG A 110 -10.37 8.23 13.40
CA ARG A 110 -10.26 8.29 14.88
C ARG A 110 -9.03 7.55 15.40
N THR A 111 -8.26 6.93 14.51
CA THR A 111 -7.06 6.16 14.82
C THR A 111 -5.88 6.79 14.10
N PHE A 112 -4.76 6.94 14.81
CA PHE A 112 -3.54 7.50 14.22
C PHE A 112 -3.04 6.60 13.09
N PHE A 113 -2.53 7.22 12.02
CA PHE A 113 -2.01 6.50 10.86
C PHE A 113 -0.88 5.51 11.22
N GLU A 114 -0.06 5.85 12.22
CA GLU A 114 0.96 4.94 12.74
C GLU A 114 0.36 3.64 13.29
N GLN A 115 -0.80 3.70 13.96
CA GLN A 115 -1.46 2.49 14.45
C GLN A 115 -2.04 1.67 13.29
N LEU A 116 -2.61 2.31 12.27
CA LEU A 116 -3.15 1.64 11.08
C LEU A 116 -2.07 0.89 10.30
N THR A 117 -0.87 1.46 10.21
CA THR A 117 0.28 0.87 9.50
C THR A 117 1.07 -0.14 10.34
N ASN A 118 0.78 -0.27 11.64
CA ASN A 118 1.48 -1.20 12.55
C ASN A 118 0.57 -2.30 13.15
N THR A 119 -0.70 -2.37 12.74
CA THR A 119 -1.67 -3.35 13.24
C THR A 119 -2.45 -4.00 12.09
N SER A 120 -3.17 -5.08 12.37
CA SER A 120 -3.94 -5.84 11.38
C SER A 120 -3.08 -6.26 10.19
N TYR A 121 -3.52 -6.02 8.95
CA TYR A 121 -2.74 -6.29 7.74
C TYR A 121 -1.81 -5.15 7.35
N ARG A 122 -1.75 -4.06 8.11
CA ARG A 122 -0.80 -2.96 7.91
C ARG A 122 -0.89 -2.33 6.52
N LEU A 123 -2.10 -2.30 5.95
CA LEU A 123 -2.40 -1.78 4.63
C LEU A 123 -1.81 -2.62 3.47
N MET A 124 -1.34 -3.84 3.72
CA MET A 124 -0.70 -4.70 2.71
C MET A 124 -1.67 -5.24 1.65
N TYR A 125 -2.98 -5.28 1.92
CA TYR A 125 -3.98 -5.77 0.97
C TYR A 125 -4.90 -4.66 0.49
N TRP A 126 -5.34 -3.78 1.40
CA TRP A 126 -6.16 -2.61 1.07
C TRP A 126 -5.71 -1.41 1.92
N GLY A 127 -5.23 -0.37 1.25
CA GLY A 127 -4.60 0.80 1.87
C GLY A 127 -4.97 2.12 1.20
N THR A 128 -6.06 2.16 0.43
CA THR A 128 -6.42 3.29 -0.42
C THR A 128 -7.77 3.90 -0.04
N ASP A 129 -8.20 4.91 -0.78
CA ASP A 129 -9.54 5.50 -0.67
C ASP A 129 -10.52 4.80 -1.65
N GLY A 130 -11.78 4.68 -1.28
CA GLY A 130 -12.80 4.01 -2.10
C GLY A 130 -14.20 4.58 -1.83
N VAL A 131 -15.07 4.51 -2.84
CA VAL A 131 -16.46 4.98 -2.73
C VAL A 131 -17.35 3.83 -2.24
N GLY A 132 -18.07 4.05 -1.14
CA GLY A 132 -18.94 3.01 -0.62
C GLY A 132 -19.63 3.35 0.69
N ILE A 133 -20.03 2.29 1.38
CA ILE A 133 -20.54 2.31 2.76
C ILE A 133 -19.66 1.41 3.63
N SER A 134 -19.32 1.88 4.82
CA SER A 134 -18.76 1.02 5.86
C SER A 134 -19.42 1.26 7.20
N VAL A 135 -19.63 0.18 7.94
CA VAL A 135 -20.24 0.18 9.27
C VAL A 135 -19.24 -0.40 10.24
N ARG A 136 -18.98 0.31 11.33
CA ARG A 136 -18.06 -0.09 12.40
C ARG A 136 -18.76 -0.10 13.74
N ARG A 137 -18.30 -1.01 14.60
CA ARG A 137 -18.75 -1.13 15.98
C ARG A 137 -17.57 -1.42 16.90
N ASP A 138 -17.31 -0.51 17.85
CA ASP A 138 -16.33 -0.66 18.93
C ASP A 138 -17.02 -0.91 20.28
N TYR A 139 -16.68 -2.01 20.96
CA TYR A 139 -17.13 -2.34 22.32
C TYR A 139 -15.94 -2.75 23.19
N ASP A 140 -16.20 -2.99 24.48
CA ASP A 140 -15.15 -3.02 25.52
C ASP A 140 -13.93 -3.91 25.19
N PHE A 141 -14.17 -5.07 24.58
CA PHE A 141 -13.12 -6.05 24.26
C PHE A 141 -13.08 -6.42 22.78
N GLY A 142 -13.72 -5.67 21.90
CA GLY A 142 -13.73 -6.04 20.50
C GLY A 142 -14.25 -4.96 19.58
N ARG A 143 -14.01 -5.18 18.30
CA ARG A 143 -14.44 -4.28 17.24
C ARG A 143 -14.63 -5.02 15.94
N TRP A 144 -15.54 -4.54 15.12
CA TRP A 144 -15.69 -5.03 13.75
C TRP A 144 -15.99 -3.90 12.77
N LYS A 145 -15.70 -4.19 11.50
CA LYS A 145 -15.99 -3.40 10.32
C LYS A 145 -16.67 -4.30 9.29
N ALA A 146 -17.75 -3.84 8.68
CA ALA A 146 -18.34 -4.43 7.48
C ALA A 146 -18.46 -3.33 6.42
N GLY A 147 -18.23 -3.66 5.16
CA GLY A 147 -18.18 -2.65 4.10
C GLY A 147 -18.59 -3.19 2.74
N TYR A 148 -19.07 -2.28 1.90
CA TYR A 148 -19.35 -2.48 0.50
C TYR A 148 -18.83 -1.27 -0.27
N TYR A 149 -18.03 -1.51 -1.30
CA TYR A 149 -17.39 -0.47 -2.11
C TYR A 149 -17.60 -0.77 -3.59
N GLN A 150 -17.96 0.27 -4.35
CA GLN A 150 -17.96 0.23 -5.80
C GLN A 150 -16.57 0.69 -6.25
N LEU A 151 -15.76 -0.22 -6.79
CA LEU A 151 -14.42 0.09 -7.29
C LEU A 151 -14.50 0.62 -8.73
N TYR A 152 -15.48 0.13 -9.50
CA TYR A 152 -15.73 0.58 -10.87
C TYR A 152 -17.20 0.38 -11.24
N GLU A 153 -17.70 1.30 -12.05
CA GLU A 153 -19.00 1.31 -12.69
C GLU A 153 -18.85 2.07 -14.02
N ASN A 154 -19.31 1.52 -15.13
CA ASN A 154 -19.23 2.19 -16.43
C ASN A 154 -20.61 2.37 -17.05
N ASN A 155 -21.19 1.29 -17.61
CA ASN A 155 -22.49 1.32 -18.25
C ASN A 155 -23.55 0.77 -17.30
N ILE A 156 -24.45 1.64 -16.84
CA ILE A 156 -25.50 1.32 -15.87
C ILE A 156 -26.45 0.20 -16.31
N GLU A 157 -26.51 -0.10 -17.61
CA GLU A 157 -27.30 -1.17 -18.20
C GLU A 157 -26.55 -2.50 -18.35
N GLU A 158 -25.23 -2.48 -18.27
CA GLU A 158 -24.39 -3.66 -18.40
C GLU A 158 -24.06 -4.25 -17.02
N LYS A 159 -23.44 -5.43 -17.02
CA LYS A 159 -22.92 -6.04 -15.80
C LYS A 159 -21.40 -5.99 -15.89
N ASP A 160 -20.84 -4.80 -15.73
CA ASP A 160 -19.41 -4.49 -15.87
C ASP A 160 -18.77 -4.00 -14.56
N ASP A 161 -19.52 -4.00 -13.47
CA ASP A 161 -19.08 -3.49 -12.17
C ASP A 161 -17.86 -4.24 -11.62
N VAL A 162 -17.05 -3.51 -10.85
CA VAL A 162 -16.15 -4.12 -9.86
C VAL A 162 -16.58 -3.68 -8.47
N THR A 163 -16.84 -4.65 -7.61
CA THR A 163 -17.30 -4.39 -6.24
C THR A 163 -16.44 -5.13 -5.23
N LEU A 164 -16.24 -4.53 -4.06
CA LEU A 164 -15.57 -5.12 -2.91
C LEU A 164 -16.54 -5.18 -1.74
N THR A 165 -16.75 -6.38 -1.20
CA THR A 165 -17.43 -6.58 0.08
C THR A 165 -16.43 -7.05 1.12
N GLU A 166 -16.54 -6.57 2.36
CA GLU A 166 -15.62 -6.92 3.44
C GLU A 166 -16.30 -7.14 4.78
N PHE A 167 -15.64 -7.93 5.62
CA PHE A 167 -15.88 -8.03 7.04
C PHE A 167 -14.57 -8.27 7.78
N THR A 168 -14.30 -7.48 8.82
CA THR A 168 -13.08 -7.59 9.64
C THR A 168 -13.45 -7.48 11.12
N TYR A 169 -12.88 -8.33 11.95
CA TYR A 169 -13.13 -8.42 13.39
C TYR A 169 -11.83 -8.51 14.18
N GLU A 170 -11.75 -7.79 15.31
CA GLU A 170 -10.68 -7.94 16.30
C GLU A 170 -11.27 -8.10 17.71
N HIS A 171 -10.70 -9.02 18.47
CA HIS A 171 -11.00 -9.26 19.88
C HIS A 171 -9.75 -9.07 20.74
N GLN A 172 -9.92 -8.47 21.90
CA GLN A 172 -8.90 -8.33 22.92
C GLN A 172 -8.95 -9.55 23.86
N LEU A 173 -7.91 -10.37 23.83
CA LEU A 173 -7.78 -11.59 24.65
C LEU A 173 -7.28 -11.31 26.07
N GLY A 174 -6.79 -10.09 26.31
CA GLY A 174 -6.28 -9.61 27.59
C GLY A 174 -5.68 -8.23 27.43
N LEU A 175 -4.94 -7.73 28.41
CA LEU A 175 -4.40 -6.36 28.35
C LEU A 175 -3.47 -6.13 27.15
N ALA A 176 -2.65 -7.12 26.80
CA ALA A 176 -1.64 -6.99 25.76
C ALA A 176 -1.97 -7.71 24.45
N TRP A 177 -2.79 -8.77 24.48
CA TRP A 177 -3.05 -9.63 23.34
C TRP A 177 -4.33 -9.27 22.61
N ARG A 178 -4.23 -9.23 21.28
CA ARG A 178 -5.34 -9.06 20.35
C ARG A 178 -5.26 -10.14 19.28
N TRP A 179 -6.41 -10.62 18.85
CA TRP A 179 -6.57 -11.54 17.74
C TRP A 179 -7.71 -11.06 16.85
N GLY A 180 -7.59 -11.25 15.55
CA GLY A 180 -8.63 -10.87 14.60
C GLY A 180 -8.62 -11.72 13.35
N GLY A 181 -9.66 -11.53 12.56
CA GLY A 181 -9.85 -12.19 11.28
C GLY A 181 -10.67 -11.34 10.32
N SER A 182 -10.54 -11.64 9.03
CA SER A 182 -11.24 -10.91 7.98
C SER A 182 -11.63 -11.81 6.81
N ALA A 183 -12.66 -11.37 6.10
CA ALA A 183 -13.05 -11.86 4.79
C ALA A 183 -13.25 -10.66 3.85
N TYR A 184 -12.64 -10.70 2.68
CA TYR A 184 -12.86 -9.74 1.59
C TYR A 184 -13.31 -10.51 0.36
N TRP A 185 -14.21 -9.95 -0.45
CA TRP A 185 -14.64 -10.53 -1.72
C TRP A 185 -14.70 -9.46 -2.78
N VAL A 186 -13.91 -9.63 -3.84
CA VAL A 186 -13.99 -8.84 -5.07
C VAL A 186 -14.80 -9.62 -6.10
N HIS A 187 -15.83 -8.96 -6.62
CA HIS A 187 -16.60 -9.38 -7.78
C HIS A 187 -16.24 -8.50 -8.96
N ASP A 188 -15.46 -9.03 -9.91
CA ASP A 188 -14.94 -8.27 -11.05
C ASP A 188 -15.63 -8.70 -12.34
N ARG A 189 -16.34 -7.76 -12.97
CA ARG A 189 -17.00 -7.94 -14.26
C ARG A 189 -16.54 -6.93 -15.31
N ALA A 190 -15.64 -6.01 -14.96
CA ALA A 190 -15.14 -4.94 -15.83
C ALA A 190 -14.18 -5.44 -16.90
N SER A 191 -13.60 -6.63 -16.70
CA SER A 191 -12.74 -7.26 -17.70
C SER A 191 -11.52 -6.43 -18.13
N GLY A 192 -10.97 -5.59 -17.24
CA GLY A 192 -9.79 -4.77 -17.55
C GLY A 192 -10.11 -3.28 -17.76
N GLU A 193 -11.39 -2.94 -17.86
CA GLU A 193 -11.87 -1.58 -18.11
C GLU A 193 -11.78 -0.68 -16.88
N GLY A 194 -11.69 0.63 -17.08
CA GLY A 194 -11.68 1.61 -16.01
C GLY A 194 -10.31 1.93 -15.42
N GLY A 195 -10.29 2.28 -14.14
CA GLY A 195 -9.07 2.48 -13.36
C GLY A 195 -8.32 3.79 -13.62
N PRO A 196 -7.14 3.95 -13.00
CA PRO A 196 -6.38 5.20 -13.06
C PRO A 196 -5.81 5.47 -14.46
N SER A 197 -6.21 6.58 -15.07
CA SER A 197 -5.68 7.06 -16.36
C SER A 197 -5.83 6.00 -17.47
N ILE A 198 -4.79 5.79 -18.28
CA ILE A 198 -4.76 4.85 -19.41
C ILE A 198 -4.49 3.38 -19.01
N LEU A 199 -4.39 3.07 -17.71
CA LEU A 199 -3.84 1.78 -17.25
C LEU A 199 -4.86 0.64 -17.16
N GLY A 200 -6.16 0.94 -17.14
CA GLY A 200 -7.17 -0.07 -16.81
C GLY A 200 -7.24 -0.37 -15.30
N LEU A 201 -8.12 -1.28 -14.92
CA LEU A 201 -8.07 -1.98 -13.62
C LEU A 201 -8.39 -3.47 -13.78
N GLY A 202 -8.01 -4.27 -12.78
CA GLY A 202 -8.21 -5.70 -12.74
C GLY A 202 -7.08 -6.53 -13.36
N LEU A 203 -7.30 -7.83 -13.47
CA LEU A 203 -6.24 -8.85 -13.54
C LEU A 203 -5.36 -8.80 -14.80
N ASN A 204 -5.89 -8.41 -15.95
CA ASN A 204 -5.17 -8.36 -17.22
C ASN A 204 -4.70 -6.94 -17.62
N SER A 205 -4.96 -5.94 -16.76
CA SER A 205 -4.72 -4.52 -17.04
C SER A 205 -3.23 -4.15 -16.98
N LEU A 206 -2.86 -3.02 -17.61
CA LEU A 206 -1.49 -2.47 -17.51
C LEU A 206 -1.17 -1.96 -16.11
N LEU A 207 -2.20 -1.66 -15.32
CA LEU A 207 -2.07 -1.31 -13.90
C LEU A 207 -1.31 -2.39 -13.11
N SER A 208 -1.51 -3.67 -13.44
CA SER A 208 -0.83 -4.76 -12.76
C SER A 208 0.69 -4.66 -12.91
N ASP A 209 1.17 -4.43 -14.14
CA ASP A 209 2.60 -4.25 -14.45
C ASP A 209 3.15 -2.97 -13.80
N TYR A 210 2.36 -1.89 -13.80
CA TYR A 210 2.70 -0.61 -13.18
C TYR A 210 2.94 -0.74 -11.67
N ASN A 211 2.02 -1.39 -10.96
CA ASN A 211 2.10 -1.54 -9.50
C ASN A 211 3.02 -2.67 -9.04
N GLY A 212 3.43 -3.58 -9.93
CA GLY A 212 4.26 -4.74 -9.57
C GLY A 212 3.47 -5.96 -9.09
N THR A 213 2.19 -6.08 -9.48
CA THR A 213 1.38 -7.30 -9.27
C THR A 213 1.50 -8.23 -10.49
N TYR A 214 0.96 -9.45 -10.39
CA TYR A 214 0.90 -10.35 -11.55
C TYR A 214 -0.18 -9.92 -12.55
N ARG A 215 0.21 -9.77 -13.82
CA ARG A 215 -0.72 -9.54 -14.93
C ARG A 215 -1.12 -10.86 -15.58
N PHE A 216 -2.40 -11.22 -15.48
CA PHE A 216 -2.92 -12.46 -16.05
C PHE A 216 -2.91 -12.39 -17.59
N PRO A 217 -2.30 -13.36 -18.29
CA PRO A 217 -2.25 -13.39 -19.76
C PRO A 217 -3.56 -13.93 -20.34
N LEU A 218 -4.68 -13.21 -20.11
CA LEU A 218 -6.03 -13.60 -20.54
C LEU A 218 -6.30 -13.29 -22.03
N GLY A 219 -5.35 -12.66 -22.71
CA GLY A 219 -5.52 -12.13 -24.06
C GLY A 219 -6.51 -10.95 -24.08
N GLY A 220 -7.07 -10.68 -25.27
CA GLY A 220 -8.12 -9.67 -25.45
C GLY A 220 -9.54 -10.20 -25.20
N ASN A 221 -9.69 -11.39 -24.62
CA ASN A 221 -11.00 -11.97 -24.34
C ASN A 221 -11.61 -11.31 -23.09
N PRO A 222 -12.93 -11.05 -23.08
CA PRO A 222 -13.60 -10.66 -21.86
C PRO A 222 -13.38 -11.68 -20.74
N TYR A 223 -13.12 -11.21 -19.52
CA TYR A 223 -12.98 -12.04 -18.34
C TYR A 223 -13.97 -11.63 -17.24
N ARG A 224 -14.20 -12.57 -16.31
CA ARG A 224 -14.86 -12.30 -15.04
C ARG A 224 -14.10 -13.02 -13.94
N ALA A 225 -14.05 -12.43 -12.75
CA ALA A 225 -13.36 -13.03 -11.62
C ALA A 225 -14.15 -12.89 -10.32
N ASP A 226 -14.01 -13.89 -9.46
CA ASP A 226 -14.48 -13.85 -8.08
C ASP A 226 -13.29 -14.23 -7.20
N ILE A 227 -12.84 -13.30 -6.36
CA ILE A 227 -11.64 -13.44 -5.55
C ILE A 227 -11.98 -13.14 -4.10
N VAL A 228 -11.61 -14.04 -3.21
CA VAL A 228 -11.87 -13.97 -1.78
C VAL A 228 -10.54 -13.99 -1.03
N TRP A 229 -10.36 -13.06 -0.09
CA TRP A 229 -9.26 -13.08 0.86
C TRP A 229 -9.79 -13.51 2.22
N LEU A 230 -9.24 -14.58 2.78
CA LEU A 230 -9.53 -15.05 4.13
C LEU A 230 -8.28 -14.92 4.97
N GLY A 231 -8.35 -14.18 6.06
CA GLY A 231 -7.16 -13.91 6.86
C GLY A 231 -7.39 -13.90 8.36
N THR A 232 -6.27 -13.95 9.07
CA THR A 232 -6.18 -13.75 10.50
C THR A 232 -4.96 -12.91 10.84
N TYR A 233 -5.03 -12.18 11.95
CA TYR A 233 -3.93 -11.40 12.47
C TYR A 233 -3.94 -11.40 13.99
N PHE A 234 -2.81 -11.06 14.57
CA PHE A 234 -2.68 -10.93 16.01
C PHE A 234 -1.73 -9.79 16.36
N GLY A 235 -1.79 -9.37 17.63
CA GLY A 235 -0.82 -8.43 18.18
C GLY A 235 -0.64 -8.61 19.66
N TYR A 236 0.57 -8.32 20.10
CA TYR A 236 1.00 -8.24 21.48
C TYR A 236 1.63 -6.87 21.70
N ASN A 237 1.07 -6.08 22.63
CA ASN A 237 1.60 -4.77 23.02
C ASN A 237 1.82 -3.84 21.80
N GLN A 238 0.79 -3.72 20.95
CA GLN A 238 0.87 -3.02 19.65
C GLN A 238 1.25 -1.53 19.76
N ASP A 239 0.92 -0.87 20.87
CA ASP A 239 1.27 0.55 21.10
C ASP A 239 2.66 0.73 21.75
N TYR A 240 3.38 -0.36 22.04
CA TYR A 240 4.70 -0.34 22.69
C TYR A 240 4.72 0.26 24.10
N MET A 241 3.56 0.37 24.77
CA MET A 241 3.41 1.06 26.05
C MET A 241 3.29 0.13 27.27
N LEU A 242 2.75 -1.08 27.11
CA LEU A 242 2.48 -1.98 28.24
C LEU A 242 3.74 -2.72 28.73
N GLY A 243 4.68 -2.94 27.84
CA GLY A 243 5.93 -3.65 28.12
C GLY A 243 7.02 -3.30 27.11
N ARG A 244 8.16 -3.99 27.22
CA ARG A 244 9.29 -3.77 26.32
C ARG A 244 9.20 -4.57 25.03
N PHE A 245 8.65 -5.78 25.09
CA PHE A 245 8.47 -6.62 23.92
C PHE A 245 7.15 -6.28 23.21
N PHE A 246 7.18 -6.35 21.89
CA PHE A 246 5.98 -6.26 21.07
C PHE A 246 6.08 -7.23 19.91
N MET A 247 4.91 -7.61 19.40
CA MET A 247 4.82 -8.48 18.23
C MET A 247 3.49 -8.22 17.52
N ASN A 248 3.49 -8.30 16.19
CA ASN A 248 2.26 -8.42 15.41
C ASN A 248 2.55 -9.27 14.18
N GLY A 249 1.51 -9.86 13.62
CA GLY A 249 1.62 -10.65 12.42
C GLY A 249 0.27 -10.96 11.85
N ALA A 250 0.28 -11.33 10.58
CA ALA A 250 -0.91 -11.69 9.85
C ALA A 250 -0.62 -12.84 8.89
N ALA A 251 -1.66 -13.60 8.55
CA ALA A 251 -1.69 -14.53 7.44
C ALA A 251 -2.99 -14.29 6.66
N ASN A 252 -2.93 -14.34 5.34
CA ASN A 252 -4.05 -14.09 4.47
C ASN A 252 -3.94 -14.97 3.22
N LEU A 253 -5.04 -15.62 2.89
CA LEU A 253 -5.18 -16.54 1.78
C LEU A 253 -6.10 -15.90 0.74
N ASN A 254 -5.60 -15.64 -0.48
CA ASN A 254 -6.47 -15.32 -1.61
C ASN A 254 -6.88 -16.59 -2.34
N LEU A 255 -8.17 -16.79 -2.49
CA LEU A 255 -8.79 -17.88 -3.23
C LEU A 255 -9.66 -17.30 -4.33
N GLY A 256 -9.86 -18.03 -5.41
CA GLY A 256 -10.82 -17.58 -6.41
C GLY A 256 -10.64 -18.23 -7.74
N ALA A 257 -11.23 -17.59 -8.74
CA ALA A 257 -11.12 -18.04 -10.10
C ALA A 257 -11.36 -16.93 -11.11
N VAL A 258 -10.84 -17.17 -12.31
CA VAL A 258 -11.02 -16.33 -13.48
C VAL A 258 -11.59 -17.18 -14.59
N ASP A 259 -12.70 -16.73 -15.17
CA ASP A 259 -13.24 -17.29 -16.40
C ASP A 259 -12.99 -16.31 -17.55
N THR A 260 -12.72 -16.81 -18.76
CA THR A 260 -12.68 -16.01 -19.99
C THR A 260 -13.80 -16.43 -20.93
N LYS A 261 -14.30 -15.47 -21.72
CA LYS A 261 -15.33 -15.69 -22.72
C LYS A 261 -14.69 -15.99 -24.07
N GLN A 262 -14.92 -17.17 -24.62
CA GLN A 262 -14.50 -17.58 -25.97
C GLN A 262 -15.69 -18.18 -26.72
N ASN A 263 -15.93 -17.74 -27.95
CA ASN A 263 -17.07 -18.21 -28.77
C ASN A 263 -18.42 -18.17 -28.01
N GLU A 264 -18.71 -17.03 -27.37
CA GLU A 264 -19.90 -16.81 -26.54
C GLU A 264 -20.05 -17.70 -25.29
N LYS A 265 -19.03 -18.49 -24.93
CA LYS A 265 -19.05 -19.35 -23.75
C LYS A 265 -17.98 -18.96 -22.75
N TRP A 266 -18.38 -18.90 -21.48
CA TRP A 266 -17.46 -18.73 -20.36
C TRP A 266 -16.77 -20.06 -20.05
N SER A 267 -15.46 -20.03 -19.90
CA SER A 267 -14.66 -21.20 -19.52
C SER A 267 -13.57 -20.80 -18.53
N ARG A 268 -13.21 -21.74 -17.64
CA ARG A 268 -12.17 -21.52 -16.62
C ARG A 268 -10.83 -21.23 -17.28
N ALA A 269 -10.31 -20.02 -17.02
CA ALA A 269 -8.98 -19.61 -17.43
C ALA A 269 -7.95 -20.00 -16.37
N ALA A 270 -8.21 -19.67 -15.10
CA ALA A 270 -7.35 -20.05 -13.99
C ALA A 270 -8.12 -20.18 -12.66
N ASP A 271 -7.66 -21.08 -11.79
CA ASP A 271 -7.98 -21.07 -10.36
C ASP A 271 -6.90 -20.29 -9.60
N ILE A 272 -7.27 -19.63 -8.50
CA ILE A 272 -6.37 -18.78 -7.71
C ILE A 272 -6.24 -19.35 -6.29
N MET A 273 -5.00 -19.51 -5.82
CA MET A 273 -4.69 -19.81 -4.42
C MET A 273 -3.32 -19.24 -4.04
N GLY A 274 -3.31 -18.14 -3.28
CA GLY A 274 -2.10 -17.52 -2.77
C GLY A 274 -2.12 -17.40 -1.25
N LEU A 275 -0.94 -17.43 -0.62
CA LEU A 275 -0.76 -17.21 0.80
C LEU A 275 0.27 -16.10 1.03
N GLY A 276 -0.13 -15.06 1.75
CA GLY A 276 0.78 -14.06 2.29
C GLY A 276 0.78 -14.09 3.81
N ALA A 277 1.95 -13.97 4.42
CA ALA A 277 2.13 -13.91 5.85
C ALA A 277 3.21 -12.90 6.23
N ASN A 278 3.02 -12.20 7.35
CA ASN A 278 4.04 -11.31 7.89
C ASN A 278 4.20 -11.52 9.40
N LEU A 279 5.38 -11.22 9.90
CA LEU A 279 5.69 -11.19 11.32
C LEU A 279 6.62 -10.02 11.63
N ARG A 280 6.19 -9.17 12.54
CA ARG A 280 7.00 -8.10 13.11
C ARG A 280 7.16 -8.31 14.60
N ALA A 281 8.38 -8.22 15.10
CA ALA A 281 8.68 -8.31 16.52
C ALA A 281 9.80 -7.33 16.89
N GLY A 282 9.80 -6.89 18.14
CA GLY A 282 10.85 -6.00 18.60
C GLY A 282 10.88 -5.79 20.10
N TYR A 283 11.84 -4.96 20.51
CA TYR A 283 12.14 -4.67 21.89
C TYR A 283 12.43 -3.17 22.07
N ARG A 284 11.75 -2.55 23.03
CA ARG A 284 12.02 -1.18 23.51
C ARG A 284 13.18 -1.21 24.49
N HIS A 285 14.36 -0.81 24.03
CA HIS A 285 15.60 -0.87 24.80
C HIS A 285 15.83 0.36 25.68
N GLY A 286 15.27 1.51 25.33
CA GLY A 286 15.47 2.78 26.03
C GLY A 286 14.25 3.31 26.76
N GLN A 287 14.24 4.64 26.93
CA GLN A 287 13.27 5.37 27.73
C GLN A 287 12.04 5.77 26.92
N THR A 288 12.22 6.11 25.65
CA THR A 288 11.14 6.58 24.79
C THR A 288 10.55 5.44 23.96
N ALA A 289 9.35 5.66 23.41
CA ALA A 289 8.74 4.72 22.46
C ALA A 289 9.55 4.57 21.16
N ASN A 290 10.50 5.48 20.88
CA ASN A 290 11.35 5.44 19.69
C ASN A 290 12.68 4.69 19.92
N ASP A 291 12.98 4.28 21.15
CA ASP A 291 14.19 3.53 21.47
C ASP A 291 13.95 2.03 21.21
N LEU A 292 13.91 1.65 19.94
CA LEU A 292 13.49 0.32 19.48
C LEU A 292 14.59 -0.41 18.73
N ILE A 293 14.58 -1.74 18.87
CA ILE A 293 15.17 -2.68 17.90
C ILE A 293 14.04 -3.57 17.41
N TRP A 294 13.88 -3.72 16.10
CA TRP A 294 12.82 -4.54 15.54
C TRP A 294 13.20 -5.19 14.23
N PHE A 295 12.52 -6.29 13.98
CA PHE A 295 12.62 -7.09 12.78
C PHE A 295 11.22 -7.24 12.18
N ASP A 296 11.15 -7.20 10.85
CA ASP A 296 9.95 -7.44 10.07
C ASP A 296 10.26 -8.51 9.04
N ALA A 297 9.42 -9.53 8.92
CA ALA A 297 9.52 -10.56 7.90
C ALA A 297 8.20 -10.64 7.14
N ILE A 298 8.30 -10.91 5.86
CA ILE A 298 7.17 -11.17 4.97
C ILE A 298 7.48 -12.37 4.09
N TYR A 299 6.45 -13.20 3.90
CA TYR A 299 6.44 -14.33 3.01
C TYR A 299 5.19 -14.27 2.14
N THR A 300 5.32 -14.44 0.84
CA THR A 300 4.21 -14.57 -0.10
C THR A 300 4.49 -15.68 -1.10
N THR A 301 3.52 -16.56 -1.34
CA THR A 301 3.67 -17.59 -2.38
C THR A 301 3.84 -16.96 -3.75
N GLY A 302 4.51 -17.69 -4.64
CA GLY A 302 4.77 -17.28 -6.02
C GLY A 302 4.32 -18.35 -7.00
N ASP A 303 4.17 -17.96 -8.25
CA ASP A 303 3.82 -18.82 -9.37
C ASP A 303 5.04 -19.03 -10.28
N ASP A 304 5.55 -20.26 -10.34
CA ASP A 304 6.78 -20.60 -11.06
C ASP A 304 6.57 -20.85 -12.55
N ASN A 305 5.33 -21.16 -12.94
CA ASN A 305 4.98 -21.54 -14.30
C ASN A 305 4.16 -20.48 -15.05
N GLY A 306 3.79 -19.37 -14.40
CA GLY A 306 3.08 -18.26 -15.01
C GLY A 306 1.75 -18.67 -15.65
N LEU A 307 0.91 -19.39 -14.89
CA LEU A 307 -0.40 -19.94 -15.28
C LEU A 307 -0.42 -21.05 -16.34
N GLN A 308 0.72 -21.69 -16.64
CA GLN A 308 0.75 -22.80 -17.62
C GLN A 308 -0.13 -24.00 -17.24
N ASP A 309 -0.35 -24.23 -15.94
CA ASP A 309 -1.21 -25.29 -15.42
C ASP A 309 -2.64 -24.82 -15.10
N LYS A 310 -2.99 -23.59 -15.48
CA LYS A 310 -4.26 -22.91 -15.14
C LYS A 310 -4.46 -22.70 -13.63
N LYS A 311 -3.39 -22.62 -12.84
CA LYS A 311 -3.46 -22.29 -11.42
C LYS A 311 -2.50 -21.16 -11.12
N PHE A 312 -3.01 -20.10 -10.51
CA PHE A 312 -2.17 -19.02 -10.01
C PHE A 312 -1.88 -19.25 -8.53
N SER A 313 -0.61 -19.50 -8.21
CA SER A 313 -0.17 -19.78 -6.84
C SER A 313 0.30 -18.53 -6.07
N GLY A 314 0.24 -17.34 -6.69
CA GLY A 314 0.72 -16.09 -6.12
C GLY A 314 -0.31 -15.31 -5.30
N VAL A 315 0.17 -14.27 -4.62
CA VAL A 315 -0.68 -13.35 -3.84
C VAL A 315 -1.28 -12.26 -4.73
N LEU A 316 -2.53 -11.88 -4.46
CA LEU A 316 -3.20 -10.71 -5.04
C LEU A 316 -3.49 -9.66 -3.97
N THR A 317 -3.49 -8.39 -4.36
CA THR A 317 -3.77 -7.25 -3.47
C THR A 317 -4.68 -6.24 -4.18
N GLY A 318 -5.11 -5.20 -3.45
CA GLY A 318 -5.84 -4.07 -4.04
C GLY A 318 -5.09 -3.35 -5.16
N ASN A 319 -3.78 -3.55 -5.32
CA ASN A 319 -2.99 -3.00 -6.41
C ASN A 319 -3.37 -3.55 -7.80
N ASN A 320 -4.17 -4.62 -7.87
CA ASN A 320 -4.79 -5.01 -9.14
C ASN A 320 -5.91 -4.03 -9.56
N TRP A 321 -6.50 -3.25 -8.65
CA TRP A 321 -7.66 -2.39 -8.94
C TRP A 321 -7.46 -0.89 -8.64
N ALA A 322 -6.36 -0.50 -8.01
CA ALA A 322 -6.04 0.91 -7.73
C ALA A 322 -4.52 1.19 -7.73
N ALA A 323 -4.12 2.45 -7.92
CA ALA A 323 -2.70 2.87 -7.96
C ALA A 323 -2.38 3.94 -6.89
N PRO A 324 -1.77 3.59 -5.76
CA PRO A 324 -1.75 2.23 -5.18
C PRO A 324 -3.09 1.89 -4.50
N GLY A 325 -3.48 0.62 -4.58
CA GLY A 325 -4.57 0.02 -3.81
C GLY A 325 -4.13 -0.58 -2.48
N ALA A 326 -2.86 -0.97 -2.35
CA ALA A 326 -2.23 -1.49 -1.15
C ALA A 326 -0.91 -0.73 -0.84
N LEU A 327 -0.61 -0.54 0.44
CA LEU A 327 0.48 0.29 0.95
C LEU A 327 1.30 -0.43 2.03
N TYR A 328 2.24 -1.29 1.63
CA TYR A 328 3.16 -1.90 2.59
C TYR A 328 4.38 -1.01 2.88
N ILE A 329 4.25 -0.06 3.81
CA ILE A 329 5.24 1.02 4.01
C ILE A 329 5.92 1.07 5.39
N SER A 330 5.48 0.24 6.34
CA SER A 330 5.91 0.33 7.74
C SER A 330 7.07 -0.60 8.12
N HIS A 331 7.67 -1.29 7.16
CA HIS A 331 8.81 -2.18 7.36
C HIS A 331 10.13 -1.43 7.57
N GLY A 332 10.22 -0.15 7.16
CA GLY A 332 11.38 0.71 7.39
C GLY A 332 12.50 0.64 6.34
N GLY A 333 12.25 0.00 5.20
CA GLY A 333 13.08 0.10 3.99
C GLY A 333 12.74 1.35 3.17
N TYR A 334 13.53 1.65 2.14
CA TYR A 334 13.34 2.84 1.29
C TYR A 334 13.44 2.54 -0.22
N LEU A 335 14.21 1.54 -0.62
CA LEU A 335 14.49 1.22 -2.03
C LEU A 335 14.07 -0.20 -2.38
N LEU A 336 14.35 -1.19 -1.53
CA LEU A 336 13.93 -2.57 -1.74
C LEU A 336 12.41 -2.70 -1.60
N PHE A 337 11.85 -2.07 -0.57
CA PHE A 337 10.43 -2.02 -0.25
C PHE A 337 9.97 -0.56 -0.12
N PRO A 338 8.69 -0.23 -0.36
CA PRO A 338 8.26 1.14 -0.57
C PRO A 338 8.12 1.93 0.73
N HIS A 339 8.12 3.26 0.63
CA HIS A 339 7.95 4.14 1.79
C HIS A 339 7.08 5.35 1.44
N ALA A 340 6.41 5.92 2.43
CA ALA A 340 5.55 7.10 2.27
C ALA A 340 6.23 8.42 2.67
N ASN A 341 7.57 8.47 2.63
CA ASN A 341 8.32 9.71 2.96
C ASN A 341 8.60 10.57 1.72
N VAL A 342 7.77 10.42 0.69
CA VAL A 342 7.85 11.05 -0.63
C VAL A 342 6.51 11.68 -0.98
N VAL A 343 6.53 12.65 -1.88
CA VAL A 343 5.31 13.27 -2.39
C VAL A 343 4.88 12.56 -3.67
N ASN A 344 5.64 12.74 -4.76
CA ASN A 344 5.22 12.29 -6.09
C ASN A 344 5.93 11.02 -6.57
N ARG A 345 6.75 10.37 -5.73
CA ARG A 345 7.67 9.30 -6.16
C ARG A 345 7.59 8.06 -5.27
N TYR A 346 6.44 7.40 -5.28
CA TYR A 346 6.23 6.14 -4.55
C TYR A 346 6.81 4.97 -5.36
N VAL A 347 8.13 4.78 -5.24
CA VAL A 347 8.86 3.81 -6.07
C VAL A 347 9.77 2.93 -5.22
N ALA A 348 9.78 1.63 -5.52
CA ALA A 348 10.66 0.64 -4.91
C ALA A 348 10.93 -0.54 -5.86
N ALA A 349 11.97 -1.32 -5.59
CA ALA A 349 12.27 -2.55 -6.32
C ALA A 349 11.14 -3.58 -6.21
N VAL A 350 10.54 -3.69 -5.03
CA VAL A 350 9.34 -4.50 -4.76
C VAL A 350 8.26 -3.58 -4.21
N THR A 351 7.33 -3.12 -5.05
CA THR A 351 6.23 -2.23 -4.64
C THR A 351 4.98 -2.96 -4.16
N ASP A 352 4.79 -4.20 -4.59
CA ASP A 352 3.68 -5.05 -4.16
C ASP A 352 4.19 -6.41 -3.67
N ILE A 353 3.51 -6.96 -2.67
CA ILE A 353 3.90 -8.23 -2.03
C ILE A 353 3.71 -9.45 -2.94
N SER A 354 2.96 -9.31 -4.04
CA SER A 354 2.87 -10.29 -5.13
C SER A 354 4.21 -10.44 -5.86
N ASN A 355 5.02 -9.37 -5.91
CA ASN A 355 6.30 -9.32 -6.62
C ASN A 355 6.20 -9.86 -8.06
N LEU A 356 5.35 -9.23 -8.88
CA LEU A 356 5.07 -9.64 -10.26
C LEU A 356 4.54 -11.08 -10.37
N GLY A 357 3.96 -11.63 -9.31
CA GLY A 357 3.52 -13.02 -9.22
C GLY A 357 4.58 -14.01 -8.77
N PHE A 358 5.86 -13.61 -8.65
CA PHE A 358 6.93 -14.51 -8.19
C PHE A 358 6.93 -14.76 -6.68
N GLY A 359 6.14 -14.00 -5.93
CA GLY A 359 6.16 -14.00 -4.47
C GLY A 359 7.52 -13.59 -3.91
N LEU A 360 7.64 -13.57 -2.58
CA LEU A 360 8.91 -13.28 -1.92
C LEU A 360 9.00 -13.85 -0.51
N LEU A 361 10.23 -14.06 -0.06
CA LEU A 361 10.61 -14.09 1.34
C LEU A 361 11.56 -12.92 1.58
N GLY A 362 11.16 -11.98 2.43
CA GLY A 362 11.96 -10.80 2.70
C GLY A 362 11.81 -10.31 4.12
N GLY A 363 12.67 -9.38 4.49
CA GLY A 363 12.59 -8.78 5.80
C GLY A 363 13.46 -7.55 5.97
N THR A 364 13.21 -6.86 7.07
CA THR A 364 13.96 -5.68 7.49
C THR A 364 14.44 -5.83 8.91
N PHE A 365 15.57 -5.21 9.21
CA PHE A 365 16.09 -5.06 10.55
C PHE A 365 16.35 -3.59 10.80
N ASN A 366 15.93 -3.09 11.95
CA ASN A 366 16.04 -1.68 12.28
C ASN A 366 16.38 -1.50 13.75
N ILE A 367 17.20 -0.48 14.02
CA ILE A 367 17.48 0.03 15.36
C ILE A 367 17.29 1.55 15.35
N SER A 368 16.60 2.07 16.34
CA SER A 368 16.43 3.51 16.54
C SER A 368 16.66 3.91 17.98
N LYS A 369 17.06 5.16 18.16
CA LYS A 369 17.31 5.78 19.46
C LYS A 369 17.04 7.28 19.41
N ASP A 370 16.37 7.78 20.43
CA ASP A 370 16.35 9.19 20.73
C ASP A 370 17.67 9.58 21.41
N LEU A 371 18.55 10.24 20.67
CA LEU A 371 19.81 10.79 21.18
C LEU A 371 19.55 11.88 22.22
N VAL A 372 18.51 12.68 21.97
CA VAL A 372 17.90 13.59 22.93
C VAL A 372 16.41 13.24 22.97
N PRO A 373 15.84 12.87 24.13
CA PRO A 373 14.46 12.42 24.24
C PRO A 373 13.49 13.35 23.50
N HIS A 374 12.70 12.78 22.58
CA HIS A 374 11.69 13.49 21.78
C HIS A 374 12.21 14.65 20.91
N LYS A 375 13.53 14.80 20.72
CA LYS A 375 14.14 15.88 19.93
C LYS A 375 14.98 15.38 18.77
N TRP A 376 15.93 14.50 19.03
CA TRP A 376 16.81 13.94 17.99
C TRP A 376 16.65 12.44 17.94
N ASN A 377 16.06 11.92 16.86
CA ASN A 377 15.92 10.48 16.65
C ASN A 377 16.84 10.02 15.52
N LEU A 378 17.72 9.06 15.83
CA LEU A 378 18.53 8.36 14.84
C LEU A 378 17.96 6.96 14.62
N LYS A 379 17.89 6.54 13.36
CA LYS A 379 17.53 5.18 12.96
C LYS A 379 18.52 4.66 11.94
N LEU A 380 18.99 3.44 12.14
CA LEU A 380 19.77 2.66 11.18
C LEU A 380 18.97 1.40 10.85
N GLY A 381 19.02 0.96 9.60
CA GLY A 381 18.35 -0.27 9.21
C GLY A 381 18.88 -0.86 7.92
N GLY A 382 18.31 -2.01 7.57
CA GLY A 382 18.55 -2.67 6.31
C GLY A 382 17.38 -3.57 5.93
N ALA A 383 17.37 -3.99 4.66
CA ALA A 383 16.36 -4.86 4.10
C ALA A 383 17.03 -5.93 3.21
N THR A 384 16.39 -7.09 3.07
CA THR A 384 16.81 -8.13 2.13
C THR A 384 15.60 -8.93 1.66
N ALA A 385 15.66 -9.49 0.46
CA ALA A 385 14.60 -10.33 -0.08
C ALA A 385 15.11 -11.34 -1.11
N ILE A 386 14.40 -12.46 -1.19
CA ILE A 386 14.49 -13.46 -2.25
C ILE A 386 13.09 -13.67 -2.85
N SER A 387 12.99 -13.99 -4.13
CA SER A 387 11.74 -14.42 -4.77
C SER A 387 11.50 -15.91 -4.49
N ASN A 388 10.23 -16.31 -4.40
CA ASN A 388 9.87 -17.72 -4.19
C ASN A 388 9.79 -18.50 -5.51
N ALA A 389 9.56 -17.81 -6.62
CA ALA A 389 9.76 -18.31 -7.97
C ALA A 389 10.86 -17.49 -8.68
N ALA A 390 11.69 -18.15 -9.48
CA ALA A 390 12.74 -17.47 -10.24
C ALA A 390 12.16 -16.88 -11.54
N PRO A 391 12.47 -15.62 -11.87
CA PRO A 391 12.17 -15.09 -13.19
C PRO A 391 13.06 -15.77 -14.23
N ARG A 392 12.57 -15.86 -15.46
CA ARG A 392 13.35 -16.42 -16.57
C ARG A 392 14.64 -15.61 -16.76
N ASP A 393 15.77 -16.30 -16.91
CA ASP A 393 17.09 -15.67 -17.12
C ASP A 393 17.57 -14.77 -15.96
N GLY A 394 17.05 -15.00 -14.75
CA GLY A 394 17.54 -14.38 -13.51
C GLY A 394 17.57 -15.38 -12.34
N GLY A 395 18.15 -14.96 -11.22
CA GLY A 395 18.15 -15.72 -9.97
C GLY A 395 17.02 -15.33 -9.03
N THR A 396 17.08 -15.80 -7.79
CA THR A 396 16.04 -15.50 -6.79
C THR A 396 16.42 -14.35 -5.86
N PHE A 397 17.69 -13.94 -5.79
CA PHE A 397 18.12 -12.96 -4.81
C PHE A 397 17.84 -11.53 -5.32
N MET A 398 16.99 -10.79 -4.61
CA MET A 398 16.62 -9.43 -5.02
C MET A 398 17.68 -8.41 -4.61
N GLY A 399 18.27 -8.57 -3.43
CA GLY A 399 19.34 -7.68 -2.99
C GLY A 399 19.34 -7.39 -1.50
N VAL A 400 20.25 -6.49 -1.10
CA VAL A 400 20.39 -5.96 0.26
C VAL A 400 20.29 -4.44 0.21
N GLU A 401 19.55 -3.86 1.13
CA GLU A 401 19.52 -2.42 1.37
C GLU A 401 20.19 -2.08 2.70
N ALA A 402 20.96 -1.00 2.73
CA ALA A 402 21.31 -0.29 3.96
C ALA A 402 20.69 1.11 3.94
N ASN A 403 20.13 1.54 5.07
CA ASN A 403 19.47 2.83 5.18
C ASN A 403 19.65 3.50 6.55
N ALA A 404 19.45 4.81 6.58
CA ALA A 404 19.54 5.63 7.77
C ALA A 404 18.50 6.76 7.74
N ARG A 405 18.11 7.21 8.94
CA ARG A 405 17.25 8.38 9.14
C ARG A 405 17.71 9.18 10.36
N LEU A 406 17.72 10.50 10.24
CA LEU A 406 17.89 11.43 11.35
C LEU A 406 16.72 12.42 11.38
N VAL A 407 15.98 12.46 12.48
CA VAL A 407 14.84 13.36 12.68
C VAL A 407 15.16 14.38 13.75
N TYR A 408 14.89 15.64 13.45
CA TYR A 408 14.87 16.74 14.40
C TYR A 408 13.45 17.25 14.62
N THR A 409 12.92 17.06 15.82
CA THR A 409 11.58 17.53 16.19
C THR A 409 11.65 18.97 16.70
N ILE A 410 11.16 19.91 15.90
CA ILE A 410 11.18 21.32 16.24
C ILE A 410 10.12 21.62 17.30
N GLY A 411 8.89 21.17 17.07
CA GLY A 411 7.73 21.44 17.92
C GLY A 411 6.60 20.45 17.71
N ALA A 412 5.39 20.83 18.13
CA ALA A 412 4.21 19.97 18.00
C ALA A 412 3.97 19.63 16.53
N PHE A 413 4.04 18.34 16.21
CA PHE A 413 3.82 17.79 14.87
C PHE A 413 4.65 18.44 13.76
N MET A 414 5.83 18.96 14.11
CA MET A 414 6.73 19.65 13.17
C MET A 414 8.15 19.10 13.28
N SER A 415 8.68 18.59 12.16
CA SER A 415 9.99 17.95 12.07
C SER A 415 10.75 18.29 10.79
N VAL A 416 12.08 18.20 10.88
CA VAL A 416 12.99 18.12 9.74
C VAL A 416 13.66 16.75 9.77
N GLU A 417 13.62 16.03 8.66
CA GLU A 417 14.03 14.64 8.57
C GLU A 417 15.03 14.47 7.43
N TRP A 418 16.21 13.92 7.72
CA TRP A 418 17.13 13.41 6.73
C TRP A 418 16.96 11.90 6.58
N HIS A 419 16.96 11.43 5.34
CA HIS A 419 16.86 10.02 4.99
C HIS A 419 17.90 9.68 3.93
N GLY A 420 18.46 8.48 4.01
CA GLY A 420 19.36 7.95 2.99
C GLY A 420 19.30 6.44 2.89
N ALA A 421 19.44 5.90 1.68
CA ALA A 421 19.48 4.47 1.43
C ALA A 421 20.32 4.12 0.20
N TYR A 422 20.87 2.90 0.20
CA TYR A 422 21.59 2.29 -0.90
C TYR A 422 21.16 0.83 -1.04
N LEU A 423 20.86 0.39 -2.26
CA LEU A 423 20.43 -0.97 -2.57
C LEU A 423 21.47 -1.66 -3.46
N TRP A 424 22.08 -2.73 -2.95
CA TRP A 424 22.85 -3.68 -3.74
C TRP A 424 21.89 -4.69 -4.37
N GLN A 425 21.71 -4.62 -5.68
CA GLN A 425 20.84 -5.53 -6.42
C GLN A 425 21.44 -6.93 -6.55
N GLY A 426 20.61 -7.94 -6.36
CA GLY A 426 20.94 -9.34 -6.59
C GLY A 426 20.62 -9.81 -8.02
N ASP A 427 20.79 -11.11 -8.24
CA ASP A 427 20.64 -11.79 -9.54
C ASP A 427 19.21 -11.91 -10.04
N PHE A 428 18.21 -11.61 -9.21
CA PHE A 428 16.83 -11.44 -9.67
C PHE A 428 16.73 -10.43 -10.82
N PHE A 429 17.45 -9.31 -10.71
CA PHE A 429 17.45 -8.22 -11.70
C PHE A 429 18.32 -8.49 -12.95
N ASP A 430 18.88 -9.68 -13.10
CA ASP A 430 19.46 -10.12 -14.38
C ASP A 430 18.37 -10.42 -15.41
N SER A 431 17.15 -10.73 -14.97
CA SER A 431 16.04 -11.06 -15.87
C SER A 431 15.47 -9.81 -16.57
N PRO A 432 15.36 -9.80 -17.91
CA PRO A 432 14.68 -8.74 -18.67
C PRO A 432 13.25 -8.47 -18.17
N ASN A 433 12.54 -9.52 -17.77
CA ASN A 433 11.15 -9.45 -17.31
C ASN A 433 10.98 -8.61 -16.02
N VAL A 434 12.04 -8.43 -15.24
CA VAL A 434 12.00 -7.71 -13.97
C VAL A 434 12.90 -6.49 -13.94
N ASN A 435 13.72 -6.25 -14.97
CA ASN A 435 14.64 -5.12 -15.01
C ASN A 435 14.28 -4.06 -16.06
N GLY A 436 13.08 -4.15 -16.64
CA GLY A 436 12.59 -3.19 -17.64
C GLY A 436 13.09 -3.49 -19.05
N ASP A 437 13.21 -4.78 -19.40
CA ASP A 437 13.68 -5.27 -20.69
C ASP A 437 15.13 -4.85 -21.05
N LEU A 438 15.99 -4.73 -20.03
CA LEU A 438 17.41 -4.42 -20.20
C LEU A 438 18.24 -5.70 -20.34
N ASP A 439 19.21 -5.69 -21.28
CA ASP A 439 20.12 -6.82 -21.53
C ASP A 439 21.09 -7.10 -20.37
N VAL A 440 21.31 -6.11 -19.51
CA VAL A 440 22.22 -6.18 -18.37
C VAL A 440 21.55 -5.66 -17.11
N ARG A 441 21.97 -6.19 -15.96
CA ARG A 441 21.45 -5.74 -14.66
C ARG A 441 21.59 -4.22 -14.50
N PRO A 442 20.54 -3.52 -14.05
CA PRO A 442 20.61 -2.10 -13.77
C PRO A 442 21.65 -1.78 -12.69
N THR A 443 22.16 -0.56 -12.71
CA THR A 443 23.09 -0.08 -11.69
C THR A 443 22.41 0.05 -10.32
N ASN A 444 23.16 -0.20 -9.24
CA ASN A 444 22.64 -0.15 -7.87
C ASN A 444 22.06 1.25 -7.51
N PRO A 445 20.77 1.37 -7.15
CA PRO A 445 20.17 2.65 -6.81
C PRO A 445 20.60 3.14 -5.43
N TYR A 446 20.58 4.45 -5.27
CA TYR A 446 20.68 5.14 -3.99
C TYR A 446 19.68 6.31 -3.94
N THR A 447 19.31 6.72 -2.73
CA THR A 447 18.51 7.93 -2.52
C THR A 447 18.99 8.66 -1.26
N THR A 448 18.88 9.98 -1.27
CA THR A 448 19.07 10.84 -0.10
C THR A 448 18.14 12.04 -0.23
N PHE A 449 17.43 12.38 0.83
CA PHE A 449 16.51 13.52 0.82
C PHE A 449 16.35 14.14 2.20
N LEU A 450 15.95 15.42 2.18
CA LEU A 450 15.53 16.18 3.34
C LEU A 450 14.02 16.44 3.23
N ALA A 451 13.28 16.14 4.29
CA ALA A 451 11.85 16.36 4.37
C ALA A 451 11.54 17.34 5.52
N PHE A 452 10.73 18.34 5.23
CA PHE A 452 10.06 19.15 6.26
C PHE A 452 8.61 18.68 6.38
N ARG A 453 8.17 18.36 7.59
CA ARG A 453 6.83 17.87 7.86
C ARG A 453 6.17 18.73 8.92
N TRP A 454 4.93 19.12 8.66
CA TRP A 454 4.13 19.87 9.61
C TRP A 454 2.65 19.53 9.48
N LEU A 455 2.04 19.08 10.58
CA LEU A 455 0.59 19.05 10.71
C LEU A 455 0.10 20.36 11.33
N MET A 456 -0.64 21.13 10.54
CA MET A 456 -1.26 22.41 10.93
C MET A 456 -2.69 22.16 11.41
N PHE A 457 -3.12 22.81 12.49
CA PHE A 457 -4.49 22.75 13.02
C PHE A 457 -5.10 24.14 13.11
#